data_AF-A0A9E0Y7U8-F1
#
_entry.id   AF-A0A9E0Y7U8-F1
#
_cell.length_a   1.000
_cell.length_b   1.000
_cell.length_c   1.000
_cell.angle_alpha   90.00
_cell.angle_beta   90.00
_cell.angle_gamma   90.00
#
_symmetry.space_group_name_H-M   'P 1'
#
loop_
_entity.id
_entity.type
_entity.pdbx_description
1 polymer ?
#
loop_
_entity_poly.entity_id
_entity_poly.type
_entity_poly.pdbx_seq_one_letter_code
_entity_poly.pdbx_strand_id
1 'polypeptide(L)'
;MAVYEHLYNAYEGAPQSAAARFLVIPRYALREVFRSKLMTTFFILCFVYPLVASILVYLHHNANALAMLRINVRELLPIDASFFLTFLEIQGGFALVLTVLVGPPLISRDLSNNALPLYLCRPLSRTEYVLGKMAVLGLLLSSMTLVPGLLIYIFQASLAGFDWLTANLWMSGAIVGGFAVWIGLLTLLALAVSAMVKWRVVASGALLGLFFVPGAFAGIINSLFLTKAGNLISLWSSTISVWSGLFGLFEREAGTVRARVGGQIVDLVLIEPPLWASWLTIGLAGAVCVWLLARRVRAYEVIK
;
A
#
# COMPACT_ATOMS: atom_id res chain seq x y z
N MET A 1 43.61 23.33 -36.56
CA MET A 1 42.56 23.02 -35.57
C MET A 1 41.31 22.66 -36.37
N ALA A 2 40.95 21.39 -36.47
CA ALA A 2 39.83 20.96 -37.32
C ALA A 2 38.51 21.26 -36.60
N VAL A 3 37.68 22.12 -37.21
CA VAL A 3 36.33 22.43 -36.75
C VAL A 3 35.42 21.33 -37.32
N TYR A 4 34.97 20.40 -36.47
CA TYR A 4 33.98 19.40 -36.87
C TYR A 4 32.61 20.07 -36.94
N GLU A 5 31.97 20.03 -38.12
CA GLU A 5 30.58 20.44 -38.29
C GLU A 5 29.68 19.57 -37.43
N HIS A 6 29.02 20.17 -36.43
CA HIS A 6 28.00 19.49 -35.62
C HIS A 6 26.66 19.54 -36.36
N LEU A 7 26.55 18.80 -37.46
CA LEU A 7 25.28 18.63 -38.17
C LEU A 7 24.39 17.65 -37.37
N TYR A 8 23.14 18.06 -37.13
CA TYR A 8 22.13 17.19 -36.53
C TYR A 8 21.74 16.11 -37.54
N ASN A 9 22.03 14.85 -37.24
CA ASN A 9 21.57 13.72 -38.05
C ASN A 9 20.11 13.38 -37.73
N ALA A 10 19.38 12.93 -38.76
CA ALA A 10 18.04 12.39 -38.57
C ALA A 10 18.10 11.14 -37.67
N TYR A 11 17.08 10.96 -36.84
CA TYR A 11 17.01 9.80 -35.94
C TYR A 11 16.79 8.51 -36.74
N GLU A 12 17.81 7.66 -36.82
CA GLU A 12 17.77 6.37 -37.55
C GLU A 12 17.28 5.19 -36.68
N GLY A 13 16.95 5.44 -35.40
CA GLY A 13 16.51 4.39 -34.49
C GLY A 13 15.10 3.87 -34.81
N ALA A 14 14.82 2.61 -34.46
CA ALA A 14 13.49 2.03 -34.61
C ALA A 14 12.45 2.83 -33.79
N PRO A 15 11.25 3.09 -34.34
CA PRO A 15 10.20 3.80 -33.63
C PRO A 15 9.80 3.01 -32.37
N GLN A 16 9.93 3.63 -31.20
CA GLN A 16 9.55 3.00 -29.94
C GLN A 16 8.04 3.00 -29.74
N SER A 17 7.50 1.86 -29.31
CA SER A 17 6.09 1.74 -28.95
C SER A 17 5.73 2.63 -27.76
N ALA A 18 4.45 3.00 -27.64
CA ALA A 18 3.94 3.77 -26.50
C ALA A 18 4.23 3.09 -25.15
N ALA A 19 4.10 1.75 -25.09
CA ALA A 19 4.40 0.97 -23.89
C ALA A 19 5.89 1.02 -23.51
N ALA A 20 6.80 0.93 -24.48
CA ALA A 20 8.24 1.05 -24.22
C ALA A 20 8.58 2.43 -23.65
N ARG A 21 7.99 3.51 -24.18
CA ARG A 21 8.16 4.88 -23.67
C ARG A 21 7.66 5.04 -22.24
N PHE A 22 6.52 4.43 -21.90
CA PHE A 22 5.97 4.45 -20.55
C PHE A 22 6.89 3.79 -19.53
N LEU A 23 7.43 2.61 -19.85
CA LEU A 23 8.27 1.80 -18.95
C LEU A 23 9.65 2.42 -18.67
N VAL A 24 10.09 3.40 -19.45
CA VAL A 24 11.34 4.13 -19.22
C VAL A 24 11.34 4.80 -17.85
N ILE A 25 10.25 5.50 -17.48
CA ILE A 25 10.14 6.23 -16.21
C ILE A 25 10.32 5.29 -15.01
N PRO A 26 9.53 4.21 -14.86
CA PRO A 26 9.68 3.32 -13.73
C PRO A 26 11.01 2.57 -13.73
N ARG A 27 11.55 2.21 -14.91
CA ARG A 27 12.85 1.52 -15.00
C ARG A 27 13.99 2.34 -14.39
N TYR A 28 14.12 3.61 -14.77
CA TYR A 28 15.19 4.45 -14.23
C TYR A 28 14.95 4.83 -12.77
N ALA A 29 13.70 5.09 -12.38
CA ALA A 29 13.37 5.39 -10.99
C ALA A 29 13.64 4.20 -10.06
N LEU A 30 13.26 2.98 -10.43
CA LEU A 30 13.55 1.78 -9.64
C LEU A 30 15.05 1.52 -9.53
N ARG A 31 15.81 1.71 -10.62
CA ARG A 31 17.28 1.58 -10.58
C ARG A 31 17.90 2.56 -9.58
N GLU A 32 17.37 3.77 -9.49
CA GLU A 32 17.83 4.77 -8.53
C GLU A 32 17.46 4.38 -7.09
N VAL A 33 16.27 3.81 -6.85
CA VAL A 33 15.87 3.30 -5.53
C VAL A 33 16.84 2.21 -5.05
N PHE A 34 17.11 1.21 -5.91
CA PHE A 34 18.01 0.10 -5.57
C PHE A 34 19.50 0.46 -5.58
N ARG A 35 19.87 1.68 -5.98
CA ARG A 35 21.24 2.19 -5.83
C ARG A 35 21.60 2.43 -4.37
N SER A 36 20.62 2.71 -3.51
CA SER A 36 20.83 2.91 -2.08
C SER A 36 20.83 1.58 -1.33
N LYS A 37 21.95 1.26 -0.65
CA LYS A 37 22.06 0.05 0.19
C LYS A 37 20.95 -0.03 1.24
N LEU A 38 20.60 1.10 1.88
CA LEU A 38 19.55 1.14 2.89
C LEU A 38 18.20 0.70 2.30
N MET A 39 17.81 1.26 1.15
CA MET A 39 16.54 0.92 0.50
C MET A 39 16.50 -0.55 0.07
N THR A 40 17.60 -1.06 -0.50
CA THR A 40 17.71 -2.46 -0.89
C THR A 40 17.62 -3.38 0.33
N THR A 41 18.33 -3.08 1.42
CA THR A 41 18.26 -3.86 2.67
C THR A 41 16.85 -3.85 3.24
N PHE A 42 16.20 -2.69 3.32
CA PHE A 42 14.83 -2.60 3.83
C PHE A 42 13.84 -3.37 2.95
N PHE A 43 13.97 -3.29 1.63
CA PHE A 43 13.15 -4.08 0.70
C PHE A 43 13.34 -5.58 0.91
N ILE A 44 14.57 -6.06 1.08
CA ILE A 44 14.85 -7.47 1.41
C ILE A 44 14.24 -7.86 2.76
N LEU A 45 14.34 -7.00 3.78
CA LEU A 45 13.74 -7.24 5.10
C LEU A 45 12.21 -7.41 5.03
N CYS A 46 11.54 -6.77 4.08
CA CYS A 46 10.10 -6.97 3.87
C CYS A 46 9.74 -8.42 3.49
N PHE A 47 10.69 -9.21 2.97
CA PHE A 47 10.50 -10.63 2.65
C PHE A 47 10.77 -11.57 3.83
N VAL A 48 11.25 -11.07 4.98
CA VAL A 48 11.42 -11.89 6.19
C VAL A 48 10.08 -12.41 6.68
N TYR A 49 9.07 -11.55 6.78
CA TYR A 49 7.76 -11.96 7.29
C TYR A 49 7.03 -12.97 6.36
N PRO A 50 6.99 -12.81 5.02
CA PRO A 50 6.46 -13.84 4.12
C PRO A 50 7.21 -15.16 4.21
N LEU A 51 8.52 -15.13 4.42
CA LEU A 51 9.30 -16.34 4.64
C LEU A 51 8.89 -17.02 5.95
N VAL A 52 8.72 -16.27 7.04
CA VAL A 52 8.18 -16.79 8.31
C VAL A 52 6.77 -17.36 8.11
N ALA A 53 5.87 -16.64 7.44
CA ALA A 53 4.51 -17.09 7.16
C ALA A 53 4.50 -18.40 6.34
N SER A 54 5.38 -18.52 5.34
CA SER A 54 5.55 -19.75 4.56
C SER A 54 6.04 -20.92 5.41
N ILE A 55 6.99 -20.67 6.34
CA ILE A 55 7.45 -21.68 7.30
C ILE A 55 6.29 -22.13 8.20
N LEU A 56 5.48 -21.20 8.71
CA LEU A 56 4.31 -21.54 9.54
C LEU A 56 3.30 -22.41 8.78
N VAL A 57 3.02 -22.09 7.52
CA VAL A 57 2.18 -22.91 6.63
C VAL A 57 2.74 -24.32 6.46
N TYR A 58 4.06 -24.45 6.22
CA TYR A 58 4.72 -25.74 6.11
C TYR A 58 4.64 -26.56 7.41
N LEU A 59 4.91 -25.92 8.55
CA LEU A 59 4.84 -26.56 9.86
C LEU A 59 3.42 -27.04 10.19
N HIS A 60 2.39 -26.29 9.80
CA HIS A 60 0.98 -26.67 10.03
C HIS A 60 0.61 -28.01 9.38
N HIS A 61 1.22 -28.36 8.24
CA HIS A 61 0.94 -29.60 7.50
C HIS A 61 1.89 -30.75 7.85
N ASN A 62 3.05 -30.48 8.45
CA ASN A 62 4.06 -31.48 8.72
C ASN A 62 3.94 -32.10 10.12
N ALA A 63 3.36 -33.31 10.20
CA ALA A 63 3.17 -34.06 11.44
C ALA A 63 4.50 -34.41 12.17
N ASN A 64 5.58 -34.67 11.43
CA ASN A 64 6.89 -34.98 12.00
C ASN A 64 7.56 -33.74 12.62
N ALA A 65 7.35 -32.57 12.01
CA ALA A 65 7.85 -31.31 12.55
C ALA A 65 7.11 -30.90 13.84
N LEU A 66 5.79 -31.16 13.93
CA LEU A 66 5.00 -30.96 15.15
C LEU A 66 5.49 -31.85 16.31
N ALA A 67 5.83 -33.11 16.01
CA ALA A 67 6.33 -34.06 17.00
C ALA A 67 7.67 -33.60 17.63
N MET A 68 8.52 -32.91 16.87
CA MET A 68 9.75 -32.31 17.39
C MET A 68 9.50 -31.07 18.25
N LEU A 69 8.45 -30.29 17.97
CA LEU A 69 8.15 -29.05 18.69
C LEU A 69 7.32 -29.28 19.98
N ARG A 70 6.73 -30.46 20.19
CA ARG A 70 5.78 -30.78 21.29
C ARG A 70 4.63 -29.77 21.45
N ILE A 71 4.33 -29.00 20.40
CA ILE A 71 3.29 -27.96 20.38
C ILE A 71 2.25 -28.37 19.35
N ASN A 72 0.96 -28.35 19.71
CA ASN A 72 -0.15 -28.57 18.78
C ASN A 72 -0.36 -27.33 17.90
N VAL A 73 0.53 -27.12 16.92
CA VAL A 73 0.50 -25.94 16.02
C VAL A 73 -0.83 -25.87 15.22
N ARG A 74 -1.49 -27.01 14.98
CA ARG A 74 -2.78 -27.08 14.27
C ARG A 74 -3.91 -26.32 14.95
N GLU A 75 -3.98 -26.37 16.28
CA GLU A 75 -5.03 -25.67 17.05
C GLU A 75 -4.64 -24.21 17.35
N LEU A 76 -3.34 -23.94 17.43
CA LEU A 76 -2.84 -22.60 17.76
C LEU A 76 -2.77 -21.65 16.55
N LEU A 77 -2.62 -22.18 15.33
CA LEU A 77 -2.47 -21.41 14.10
C LEU A 77 -3.26 -22.06 12.95
N PRO A 78 -4.60 -21.86 12.89
CA PRO A 78 -5.38 -22.20 11.71
C PRO A 78 -4.95 -21.34 10.52
N ILE A 79 -4.67 -21.98 9.36
CA ILE A 79 -4.37 -21.25 8.12
C ILE A 79 -5.70 -20.95 7.41
N ASP A 80 -6.41 -19.95 7.93
CA ASP A 80 -7.73 -19.51 7.45
C ASP A 80 -7.72 -18.04 7.01
N ALA A 81 -8.90 -17.44 6.87
CA ALA A 81 -9.04 -16.04 6.49
C ALA A 81 -8.31 -15.08 7.45
N SER A 82 -8.24 -15.41 8.74
CA SER A 82 -7.62 -14.55 9.77
C SER A 82 -6.10 -14.53 9.64
N PHE A 83 -5.51 -15.67 9.24
CA PHE A 83 -4.09 -15.77 8.92
C PHE A 83 -3.72 -14.83 7.75
N PHE A 84 -4.50 -14.86 6.66
CA PHE A 84 -4.26 -13.99 5.51
C PHE A 84 -4.56 -12.52 5.80
N LEU A 85 -5.58 -12.21 6.60
CA LEU A 85 -5.84 -10.85 7.07
C LEU A 85 -4.66 -10.30 7.88
N THR A 86 -4.14 -11.08 8.83
CA THR A 86 -2.94 -10.72 9.61
C THR A 86 -1.73 -10.50 8.70
N PHE A 87 -1.60 -11.32 7.66
CA PHE A 87 -0.56 -11.13 6.64
C PHE A 87 -0.69 -9.79 5.92
N LEU A 88 -1.91 -9.42 5.50
CA LEU A 88 -2.19 -8.11 4.88
C LEU A 88 -1.85 -6.95 5.82
N GLU A 89 -2.18 -7.06 7.11
CA GLU A 89 -1.90 -6.01 8.09
C GLU A 89 -0.39 -5.79 8.28
N ILE A 90 0.36 -6.86 8.50
CA ILE A 90 1.81 -6.76 8.74
C ILE A 90 2.53 -6.27 7.47
N GLN A 91 2.20 -6.85 6.31
CA GLN A 91 2.78 -6.38 5.05
C GLN A 91 2.31 -4.99 4.65
N GLY A 92 1.09 -4.63 4.99
CA GLY A 92 0.54 -3.29 4.80
C GLY A 92 1.33 -2.24 5.58
N GLY A 93 1.76 -2.58 6.80
CA GLY A 93 2.66 -1.75 7.60
C GLY A 93 4.02 -1.55 6.93
N PHE A 94 4.66 -2.63 6.47
CA PHE A 94 5.92 -2.51 5.72
C PHE A 94 5.77 -1.70 4.43
N ALA A 95 4.65 -1.87 3.71
CA ALA A 95 4.29 -1.08 2.54
C ALA A 95 4.18 0.42 2.83
N LEU A 96 3.58 0.80 3.96
CA LEU A 96 3.52 2.19 4.39
C LEU A 96 4.92 2.76 4.63
N VAL A 97 5.77 2.04 5.38
CA VAL A 97 7.14 2.49 5.68
C VAL A 97 7.95 2.66 4.40
N LEU A 98 7.89 1.69 3.48
CA LEU A 98 8.56 1.80 2.18
C LEU A 98 8.07 3.02 1.40
N THR A 99 6.75 3.25 1.40
CA THR A 99 6.11 4.38 0.72
C THR A 99 6.59 5.72 1.27
N VAL A 100 6.72 5.86 2.59
CA VAL A 100 7.26 7.07 3.24
C VAL A 100 8.70 7.36 2.81
N LEU A 101 9.50 6.31 2.60
CA LEU A 101 10.92 6.43 2.25
C LEU A 101 11.15 6.75 0.76
N VAL A 102 10.37 6.12 -0.11
CA VAL A 102 10.55 6.13 -1.57
C VAL A 102 9.61 7.11 -2.28
N GLY A 103 8.38 7.27 -1.80
CA GLY A 103 7.33 8.04 -2.48
C GLY A 103 7.58 9.55 -2.55
N PRO A 104 7.89 10.23 -1.44
CA PRO A 104 8.12 11.66 -1.40
C PRO A 104 9.12 12.23 -2.42
N PRO A 105 10.29 11.63 -2.72
CA PRO A 105 11.20 12.15 -3.74
C PRO A 105 10.76 11.94 -5.21
N LEU A 106 9.68 11.22 -5.50
CA LEU A 106 9.33 10.83 -6.88
C LEU A 106 8.93 11.99 -7.78
N ILE A 107 8.11 12.92 -7.28
CA ILE A 107 7.68 14.13 -8.01
C ILE A 107 8.37 15.37 -7.44
N SER A 108 8.60 15.44 -6.12
CA SER A 108 9.21 16.61 -5.47
C SER A 108 10.58 16.97 -6.06
N ARG A 109 11.40 15.99 -6.44
CA ARG A 109 12.70 16.22 -7.12
C ARG A 109 12.53 16.78 -8.53
N ASP A 110 11.53 16.32 -9.26
CA ASP A 110 11.23 16.83 -10.60
C ASP A 110 10.71 18.26 -10.53
N LEU A 111 9.95 18.59 -9.48
CA LEU A 111 9.46 19.95 -9.20
C LEU A 111 10.58 20.87 -8.70
N SER A 112 11.44 20.43 -7.78
CA SER A 112 12.53 21.25 -7.24
C SER A 112 13.57 21.60 -8.31
N ASN A 113 13.77 20.71 -9.28
CA ASN A 113 14.76 20.85 -10.34
C ASN A 113 14.15 21.38 -11.65
N ASN A 114 12.88 21.79 -11.67
CA ASN A 114 12.16 22.24 -12.86
C ASN A 114 12.27 21.26 -14.06
N ALA A 115 12.21 19.96 -13.79
CA ALA A 115 12.35 18.91 -14.80
C ALA A 115 11.04 18.62 -15.56
N LEU A 116 9.88 19.04 -15.02
CA LEU A 116 8.57 18.80 -15.65
C LEU A 116 8.46 19.33 -17.10
N PRO A 117 8.92 20.54 -17.45
CA PRO A 117 8.99 20.99 -18.85
C PRO A 117 9.75 20.00 -19.75
N LEU A 118 10.89 19.47 -19.30
CA LEU A 118 11.71 18.55 -20.08
C LEU A 118 11.00 17.22 -20.36
N TYR A 119 10.18 16.74 -19.42
CA TYR A 119 9.35 15.56 -19.63
C TYR A 119 8.18 15.83 -20.58
N LEU A 120 7.50 16.97 -20.41
CA LEU A 120 6.26 17.29 -21.14
C LEU A 120 6.50 17.88 -22.54
N CYS A 121 7.73 18.30 -22.87
CA CYS A 121 8.12 18.64 -24.24
C CYS A 121 8.35 17.40 -25.11
N ARG A 122 8.45 16.21 -24.51
CA ARG A 122 8.50 14.93 -25.23
C ARG A 122 7.06 14.45 -25.50
N PRO A 123 6.83 13.51 -26.43
CA PRO A 123 5.51 12.92 -26.67
C PRO A 123 5.08 12.00 -25.50
N LEU A 124 4.89 12.60 -24.32
CA LEU A 124 4.41 12.02 -23.08
C LEU A 124 3.33 12.95 -22.51
N SER A 125 2.13 12.42 -22.36
CA SER A 125 1.03 13.13 -21.73
C SER A 125 1.23 13.26 -20.22
N ARG A 126 0.51 14.19 -19.59
CA ARG A 126 0.54 14.38 -18.13
C ARG A 126 0.07 13.15 -17.38
N THR A 127 -0.95 12.47 -17.91
CA THR A 127 -1.49 11.23 -17.33
C THR A 127 -0.47 10.10 -17.43
N GLU A 128 0.18 9.92 -18.58
CA GLU A 128 1.26 8.93 -18.72
C GLU A 128 2.44 9.20 -17.78
N TYR A 129 2.80 10.47 -17.57
CA TYR A 129 3.83 10.83 -16.58
C TYR A 129 3.41 10.42 -15.16
N VAL A 130 2.21 10.80 -14.72
CA VAL A 130 1.72 10.46 -13.38
C VAL A 130 1.59 8.94 -13.22
N LEU A 131 1.00 8.24 -14.18
CA LEU A 131 0.90 6.79 -14.18
C LEU A 131 2.28 6.11 -14.18
N GLY A 132 3.27 6.68 -14.89
CA GLY A 132 4.64 6.17 -14.91
C GLY A 132 5.32 6.30 -13.54
N LYS A 133 5.05 7.40 -12.82
CA LYS A 133 5.50 7.58 -11.43
C LYS A 133 4.73 6.71 -10.45
N MET A 134 3.42 6.51 -10.64
CA MET A 134 2.62 5.57 -9.86
C MET A 134 3.14 4.14 -10.02
N ALA A 135 3.50 3.74 -11.23
CA ALA A 135 4.03 2.41 -11.52
C ALA A 135 5.32 2.10 -10.73
N VAL A 136 6.12 3.11 -10.35
CA VAL A 136 7.32 2.91 -9.51
C VAL A 136 6.93 2.28 -8.17
N LEU A 137 6.04 2.94 -7.42
CA LEU A 137 5.56 2.43 -6.14
C LEU A 137 4.65 1.22 -6.35
N GLY A 138 3.79 1.24 -7.38
CA GLY A 138 2.89 0.14 -7.68
C GLY A 138 3.63 -1.18 -7.87
N LEU A 139 4.66 -1.21 -8.72
CA LEU A 139 5.48 -2.41 -8.95
C LEU A 139 6.26 -2.82 -7.71
N LEU A 140 6.89 -1.86 -7.03
CA LEU A 140 7.70 -2.12 -5.84
C LEU A 140 6.86 -2.73 -4.72
N LEU A 141 5.72 -2.10 -4.40
CA LEU A 141 4.81 -2.57 -3.37
C LEU A 141 4.16 -3.90 -3.77
N SER A 142 3.72 -4.05 -5.03
CA SER A 142 3.13 -5.32 -5.51
C SER A 142 4.11 -6.49 -5.39
N SER A 143 5.40 -6.26 -5.69
CA SER A 143 6.42 -7.31 -5.66
C SER A 143 6.69 -7.86 -4.25
N MET A 144 6.46 -7.09 -3.20
CA MET A 144 6.69 -7.52 -1.81
C MET A 144 5.40 -7.86 -1.05
N THR A 145 4.22 -7.49 -1.57
CA THR A 145 2.93 -7.73 -0.91
C THR A 145 2.09 -8.76 -1.67
N LEU A 146 1.62 -8.41 -2.88
CA LEU A 146 0.79 -9.26 -3.73
C LEU A 146 1.50 -10.55 -4.11
N VAL A 147 2.75 -10.46 -4.59
CA VAL A 147 3.47 -11.66 -5.05
C VAL A 147 3.69 -12.65 -3.90
N PRO A 148 4.25 -12.27 -2.73
CA PRO A 148 4.42 -13.23 -1.64
C PRO A 148 3.08 -13.69 -1.05
N GLY A 149 2.07 -12.82 -0.97
CA GLY A 149 0.74 -13.21 -0.47
C GLY A 149 0.08 -14.30 -1.34
N LEU A 150 0.15 -14.15 -2.67
CA LEU A 150 -0.35 -15.16 -3.60
C LEU A 150 0.50 -16.43 -3.59
N LEU A 151 1.82 -16.32 -3.45
CA LEU A 151 2.70 -17.49 -3.31
C LEU A 151 2.37 -18.30 -2.06
N ILE A 152 2.12 -17.63 -0.92
CA ILE A 152 1.70 -18.30 0.32
C ILE A 152 0.33 -18.96 0.14
N TYR A 153 -0.62 -18.30 -0.52
CA TYR A 153 -1.92 -18.90 -0.83
C TYR A 153 -1.81 -20.15 -1.71
N ILE A 154 -1.00 -20.09 -2.78
CA ILE A 154 -0.76 -21.23 -3.66
C ILE A 154 -0.04 -22.36 -2.91
N PHE A 155 0.91 -22.01 -2.03
CA PHE A 155 1.62 -22.98 -1.20
C PHE A 155 0.70 -23.66 -0.18
N GLN A 156 -0.21 -22.91 0.44
CA GLN A 156 -1.25 -23.49 1.29
C GLN A 156 -2.18 -24.42 0.50
N ALA A 157 -2.62 -23.99 -0.69
CA ALA A 157 -3.48 -24.80 -1.55
C ALA A 157 -2.81 -26.10 -2.01
N SER A 158 -1.51 -26.07 -2.29
CA SER A 158 -0.77 -27.26 -2.71
C SER A 158 -0.60 -28.29 -1.60
N LEU A 159 -0.50 -27.84 -0.33
CA LEU A 159 -0.41 -28.72 0.83
C LEU A 159 -1.77 -29.23 1.32
N ALA A 160 -2.82 -28.40 1.25
CA ALA A 160 -4.16 -28.72 1.72
C ALA A 160 -5.00 -29.52 0.69
N GLY A 161 -4.66 -29.45 -0.59
CA GLY A 161 -5.32 -30.19 -1.67
C GLY A 161 -6.41 -29.40 -2.41
N PHE A 162 -6.98 -30.03 -3.45
CA PHE A 162 -7.90 -29.38 -4.39
C PHE A 162 -9.24 -28.97 -3.76
N ASP A 163 -9.74 -29.73 -2.80
CA ASP A 163 -10.99 -29.41 -2.09
C ASP A 163 -10.86 -28.09 -1.31
N TRP A 164 -9.72 -27.88 -0.65
CA TRP A 164 -9.43 -26.61 0.02
C TRP A 164 -9.32 -25.46 -0.97
N LEU A 165 -8.65 -25.67 -2.12
CA LEU A 165 -8.50 -24.64 -3.14
C LEU A 165 -9.87 -24.15 -3.64
N THR A 166 -10.75 -25.06 -4.03
CA THR A 166 -12.08 -24.72 -4.57
C THR A 166 -12.98 -24.02 -3.54
N ALA A 167 -12.93 -24.46 -2.28
CA ALA A 167 -13.64 -23.82 -1.17
C ALA A 167 -13.11 -22.41 -0.84
N ASN A 168 -11.83 -22.13 -1.11
CA ASN A 168 -11.14 -20.90 -0.71
C ASN A 168 -10.66 -20.05 -1.89
N LEU A 169 -11.22 -20.22 -3.10
CA LEU A 169 -10.88 -19.38 -4.26
C LEU A 169 -11.11 -17.89 -4.00
N TRP A 170 -12.15 -17.57 -3.23
CA TRP A 170 -12.50 -16.21 -2.84
C TRP A 170 -11.39 -15.50 -2.04
N MET A 171 -10.59 -16.24 -1.26
CA MET A 171 -9.47 -15.66 -0.49
C MET A 171 -8.40 -15.07 -1.40
N SER A 172 -8.14 -15.69 -2.56
CA SER A 172 -7.19 -15.12 -3.54
C SER A 172 -7.67 -13.75 -4.06
N GLY A 173 -8.98 -13.62 -4.31
CA GLY A 173 -9.62 -12.36 -4.68
C GLY A 173 -9.53 -11.32 -3.55
N ALA A 174 -9.70 -11.74 -2.29
CA ALA A 174 -9.55 -10.87 -1.13
C ALA A 174 -8.11 -10.37 -0.94
N ILE A 175 -7.11 -11.23 -1.14
CA ILE A 175 -5.68 -10.85 -1.10
C ILE A 175 -5.38 -9.82 -2.21
N VAL A 176 -5.80 -10.12 -3.44
CA VAL A 176 -5.56 -9.23 -4.59
C VAL A 176 -6.27 -7.90 -4.41
N GLY A 177 -7.56 -7.92 -4.07
CA GLY A 177 -8.36 -6.72 -3.85
C GLY A 177 -7.85 -5.89 -2.68
N GLY A 178 -7.54 -6.53 -1.55
CA GLY A 178 -7.07 -5.87 -0.35
C GLY A 178 -5.74 -5.14 -0.56
N PHE A 179 -4.75 -5.80 -1.15
CA PHE A 179 -3.48 -5.13 -1.47
C PHE A 179 -3.62 -4.15 -2.63
N ALA A 180 -4.44 -4.40 -3.65
CA ALA A 180 -4.63 -3.45 -4.75
C ALA A 180 -5.21 -2.12 -4.24
N VAL A 181 -6.21 -2.16 -3.36
CA VAL A 181 -6.78 -0.96 -2.71
C VAL A 181 -5.71 -0.23 -1.90
N TRP A 182 -4.94 -0.96 -1.09
CA TRP A 182 -3.91 -0.36 -0.24
C TRP A 182 -2.75 0.26 -1.03
N ILE A 183 -2.23 -0.45 -2.03
CA ILE A 183 -1.19 0.04 -2.94
C ILE A 183 -1.69 1.27 -3.69
N GLY A 184 -2.93 1.23 -4.21
CA GLY A 184 -3.55 2.36 -4.88
C GLY A 184 -3.62 3.59 -3.97
N LEU A 185 -4.11 3.42 -2.73
CA LEU A 185 -4.18 4.50 -1.75
C LEU A 185 -2.79 5.06 -1.42
N LEU A 186 -1.83 4.20 -1.08
CA LEU A 186 -0.46 4.61 -0.73
C LEU A 186 0.24 5.35 -1.88
N THR A 187 0.12 4.84 -3.11
CA THR A 187 0.72 5.47 -4.29
C THR A 187 0.12 6.85 -4.55
N LEU A 188 -1.21 6.98 -4.49
CA LEU A 188 -1.90 8.26 -4.70
C LEU A 188 -1.54 9.29 -3.62
N LEU A 189 -1.56 8.89 -2.35
CA LEU A 189 -1.18 9.76 -1.23
C LEU A 189 0.27 10.22 -1.36
N ALA A 190 1.19 9.29 -1.65
CA ALA A 190 2.60 9.59 -1.80
C ALA A 190 2.88 10.58 -2.92
N LEU A 191 2.27 10.40 -4.08
CA LEU A 191 2.44 11.32 -5.19
C LEU A 191 1.77 12.66 -4.92
N ALA A 192 0.58 12.69 -4.31
CA ALA A 192 -0.12 13.93 -3.98
C ALA A 192 0.72 14.78 -3.00
N VAL A 193 1.24 14.17 -1.94
CA VAL A 193 2.14 14.85 -0.98
C VAL A 193 3.43 15.27 -1.66
N SER A 194 4.02 14.41 -2.49
CA SER A 194 5.24 14.71 -3.28
C SER A 194 5.05 15.90 -4.23
N ALA A 195 3.85 16.07 -4.79
CA ALA A 195 3.51 17.18 -5.68
C ALA A 195 3.25 18.50 -4.91
N MET A 196 2.87 18.43 -3.63
CA MET A 196 2.62 19.62 -2.81
C MET A 196 3.88 20.13 -2.11
N VAL A 197 4.79 19.22 -1.73
CA VAL A 197 5.92 19.54 -0.86
C VAL A 197 7.24 19.30 -1.62
N LYS A 198 7.96 20.39 -1.91
CA LYS A 198 9.26 20.35 -2.62
C LYS A 198 10.37 19.67 -1.81
N TRP A 199 10.27 19.67 -0.47
CA TRP A 199 11.30 19.16 0.43
C TRP A 199 11.04 17.71 0.85
N ARG A 200 12.00 16.82 0.55
CA ARG A 200 11.87 15.37 0.81
C ARG A 200 11.49 15.04 2.26
N VAL A 201 12.21 15.62 3.23
CA VAL A 201 12.02 15.28 4.66
C VAL A 201 10.65 15.73 5.14
N VAL A 202 10.23 16.93 4.76
CA VAL A 202 8.91 17.48 5.11
C VAL A 202 7.80 16.64 4.47
N ALA A 203 7.99 16.20 3.21
CA ALA A 203 7.03 15.36 2.51
C ALA A 203 6.90 13.96 3.14
N SER A 204 8.00 13.33 3.55
CA SER A 204 7.96 12.08 4.33
C SER A 204 7.25 12.27 5.67
N GLY A 205 7.55 13.35 6.40
CA GLY A 205 6.89 13.69 7.66
C GLY A 205 5.40 13.95 7.50
N ALA A 206 4.99 14.65 6.44
CA ALA A 206 3.58 14.90 6.12
C ALA A 206 2.83 13.59 5.81
N LEU A 207 3.46 12.66 5.09
CA LEU A 207 2.85 11.36 4.81
C LEU A 207 2.67 10.52 6.08
N LEU A 208 3.65 10.50 6.98
CA LEU A 208 3.49 9.88 8.30
C LEU A 208 2.38 10.57 9.10
N GLY A 209 2.40 11.91 9.17
CA GLY A 209 1.38 12.68 9.86
C GLY A 209 -0.04 12.33 9.40
N LEU A 210 -0.24 12.11 8.10
CA LEU A 210 -1.53 11.75 7.51
C LEU A 210 -2.09 10.40 8.00
N PHE A 211 -1.25 9.47 8.43
CA PHE A 211 -1.71 8.19 8.99
C PHE A 211 -1.77 8.23 10.52
N PHE A 212 -0.72 8.74 11.16
CA PHE A 212 -0.58 8.68 12.62
C PHE A 212 -1.46 9.69 13.34
N VAL A 213 -1.59 10.92 12.83
CA VAL A 213 -2.39 11.96 13.49
C VAL A 213 -3.88 11.58 13.47
N PRO A 214 -4.50 11.25 12.33
CA PRO A 214 -5.88 10.77 12.32
C PRO A 214 -6.11 9.52 13.16
N GLY A 215 -5.15 8.59 13.19
CA GLY A 215 -5.22 7.40 14.05
C GLY A 215 -5.26 7.75 15.55
N ALA A 216 -4.41 8.67 16.00
CA ALA A 216 -4.41 9.14 17.38
C ALA A 216 -5.73 9.85 17.75
N PHE A 217 -6.21 10.74 16.88
CA PHE A 217 -7.49 11.42 17.08
C PHE A 217 -8.67 10.45 17.08
N ALA A 218 -8.66 9.44 16.21
CA ALA A 218 -9.66 8.38 16.19
C ALA A 218 -9.70 7.65 17.55
N GLY A 219 -8.55 7.28 18.10
CA GLY A 219 -8.44 6.65 19.42
C GLY A 219 -9.00 7.52 20.55
N ILE A 220 -8.69 8.82 20.54
CA ILE A 220 -9.21 9.79 21.53
C ILE A 220 -10.73 9.92 21.42
N ILE A 221 -11.26 10.13 20.21
CA ILE A 221 -12.71 10.24 19.96
C ILE A 221 -13.43 8.98 20.43
N ASN A 222 -12.90 7.81 20.07
CA ASN A 222 -13.51 6.54 20.44
C ASN A 222 -13.55 6.34 21.95
N SER A 223 -12.49 6.75 22.65
CA SER A 223 -12.40 6.63 24.11
C SER A 223 -13.28 7.64 24.83
N LEU A 224 -13.35 8.89 24.36
CA LEU A 224 -14.14 9.95 24.99
C LEU A 224 -15.65 9.78 24.78
N PHE A 225 -16.06 9.38 23.58
CA PHE A 225 -17.47 9.26 23.21
C PHE A 225 -18.01 7.83 23.31
N LEU A 226 -17.19 6.88 23.78
CA LEU A 226 -17.55 5.45 23.85
C LEU A 226 -18.15 4.96 22.52
N THR A 227 -17.46 5.28 21.42
CA THR A 227 -17.88 4.96 20.05
C THR A 227 -16.71 4.37 19.27
N LYS A 228 -16.96 3.83 18.08
CA LYS A 228 -15.94 3.47 17.09
C LYS A 228 -15.99 4.33 15.83
N ALA A 229 -16.90 5.32 15.78
CA ALA A 229 -17.05 6.20 14.62
C ALA A 229 -15.78 6.99 14.28
N GLY A 230 -14.89 7.24 15.26
CA GLY A 230 -13.60 7.88 15.04
C GLY A 230 -12.70 7.10 14.06
N ASN A 231 -12.90 5.79 13.91
CA ASN A 231 -12.15 4.95 12.97
C ASN A 231 -12.28 5.41 11.52
N LEU A 232 -13.37 6.10 11.15
CA LEU A 232 -13.56 6.65 9.79
C LEU A 232 -12.58 7.78 9.44
N ILE A 233 -12.02 8.45 10.44
CA ILE A 233 -11.03 9.52 10.24
C ILE A 233 -9.65 8.92 9.94
N SER A 234 -9.38 7.74 10.50
CA SER A 234 -8.12 7.01 10.30
C SER A 234 -8.17 6.19 9.01
N LEU A 235 -7.30 6.53 8.06
CA LEU A 235 -7.16 5.77 6.81
C LEU A 235 -6.66 4.34 7.06
N TRP A 236 -5.80 4.15 8.06
CA TRP A 236 -5.33 2.83 8.47
C TRP A 236 -6.48 1.97 8.99
N SER A 237 -7.28 2.50 9.92
CA SER A 237 -8.43 1.79 10.49
C SER A 237 -9.50 1.50 9.43
N SER A 238 -9.80 2.46 8.56
CA SER A 238 -10.72 2.26 7.44
C SER A 238 -10.24 1.15 6.49
N THR A 239 -8.92 1.08 6.23
CA THR A 239 -8.33 0.03 5.40
C THR A 239 -8.45 -1.35 6.06
N ILE A 240 -8.17 -1.45 7.37
CA ILE A 240 -8.36 -2.70 8.10
C ILE A 240 -9.82 -3.16 8.02
N SER A 241 -10.80 -2.27 8.24
CA SER A 241 -12.22 -2.63 8.09
C SER A 241 -12.55 -3.16 6.69
N VAL A 242 -11.97 -2.54 5.64
CA VAL A 242 -12.13 -3.02 4.26
C VAL A 242 -11.52 -4.41 4.08
N TRP A 243 -10.31 -4.66 4.60
CA TRP A 243 -9.70 -5.98 4.54
C TRP A 243 -10.52 -7.02 5.32
N SER A 244 -10.94 -6.73 6.54
CA SER A 244 -11.82 -7.61 7.33
C SER A 244 -13.12 -7.91 6.57
N GLY A 245 -13.70 -6.91 5.88
CA GLY A 245 -14.88 -7.08 5.05
C GLY A 245 -14.64 -7.99 3.84
N LEU A 246 -13.50 -7.83 3.14
CA LEU A 246 -13.10 -8.70 2.04
C LEU A 246 -12.85 -10.15 2.49
N PHE A 247 -12.35 -10.33 3.71
CA PHE A 247 -12.14 -11.65 4.30
C PHE A 247 -13.39 -12.25 4.97
N GLY A 248 -14.52 -11.53 5.00
CA GLY A 248 -15.73 -11.97 5.69
C GLY A 248 -15.62 -11.97 7.23
N LEU A 249 -14.58 -11.35 7.78
CA LEU A 249 -14.27 -11.27 9.21
C LEU A 249 -14.71 -9.95 9.84
N PHE A 250 -15.49 -9.15 9.12
CA PHE A 250 -15.96 -7.87 9.65
C PHE A 250 -17.15 -8.07 10.58
N GLU A 251 -16.93 -7.82 11.87
CA GLU A 251 -17.98 -7.82 12.89
C GLU A 251 -18.38 -6.38 13.21
N ARG A 252 -19.70 -6.11 13.24
CA ARG A 252 -20.21 -4.78 13.59
C ARG A 252 -20.13 -4.49 15.08
N GLU A 253 -20.21 -5.51 15.91
CA GLU A 253 -20.13 -5.39 17.37
C GLU A 253 -18.68 -5.56 17.80
N ALA A 254 -17.96 -4.46 17.98
CA ALA A 254 -16.54 -4.46 18.30
C ALA A 254 -16.25 -4.87 19.75
N GLY A 255 -17.26 -4.86 20.62
CA GLY A 255 -17.15 -5.25 22.03
C GLY A 255 -18.08 -4.46 22.95
N THR A 256 -18.08 -4.81 24.23
CA THR A 256 -18.91 -4.18 25.26
C THR A 256 -18.06 -3.42 26.27
N VAL A 257 -18.40 -2.16 26.54
CA VAL A 257 -17.81 -1.38 27.63
C VAL A 257 -18.80 -1.30 28.78
N ARG A 258 -18.36 -1.73 29.96
CA ARG A 258 -19.13 -1.59 31.19
C ARG A 258 -19.04 -0.14 31.67
N ALA A 259 -20.14 0.60 31.58
CA ALA A 259 -20.22 1.97 32.07
C ALA A 259 -21.13 2.03 33.30
N ARG A 260 -20.74 2.82 34.30
CA ARG A 260 -21.56 3.06 35.49
C ARG A 260 -22.33 4.36 35.30
N VAL A 261 -23.62 4.28 35.01
CA VAL A 261 -24.50 5.44 34.84
C VAL A 261 -25.55 5.41 35.96
N GLY A 262 -25.58 6.45 36.80
CA GLY A 262 -26.56 6.54 37.89
C GLY A 262 -26.46 5.43 38.95
N GLY A 263 -25.27 4.84 39.13
CA GLY A 263 -25.04 3.76 40.10
C GLY A 263 -25.31 2.34 39.57
N GLN A 264 -26.01 2.20 38.43
CA GLN A 264 -26.20 0.93 37.73
C GLN A 264 -25.07 0.68 36.71
N ILE A 265 -24.69 -0.58 36.53
CA ILE A 265 -23.74 -1.01 35.52
C ILE A 265 -24.54 -1.29 34.25
N VAL A 266 -24.24 -0.55 33.18
CA VAL A 266 -24.84 -0.72 31.85
C VAL A 266 -23.73 -1.16 30.90
N ASP A 267 -23.96 -2.26 30.19
CA ASP A 267 -23.04 -2.75 29.16
C ASP A 267 -23.36 -2.03 27.84
N LEU A 268 -22.47 -1.14 27.41
CA LEU A 268 -22.58 -0.41 26.15
C LEU A 268 -21.89 -1.20 25.04
N VAL A 269 -22.65 -1.61 24.03
CA VAL A 269 -22.10 -2.26 22.83
C VAL A 269 -21.47 -1.19 21.93
N LEU A 270 -20.18 -1.31 21.66
CA LEU A 270 -19.45 -0.49 20.71
C LEU A 270 -19.67 -1.01 19.29
N ILE A 271 -20.20 -0.15 18.43
CA ILE A 271 -20.54 -0.51 17.06
C ILE A 271 -19.51 0.09 16.10
N GLU A 272 -18.82 -0.74 15.32
CA GLU A 272 -17.96 -0.32 14.22
C GLU A 272 -18.79 0.37 13.11
N PRO A 273 -18.24 1.40 12.46
CA PRO A 273 -18.92 2.07 11.36
C PRO A 273 -19.18 1.07 10.23
N PRO A 274 -20.27 1.25 9.46
CA PRO A 274 -20.63 0.29 8.42
C PRO A 274 -19.55 0.23 7.32
N LEU A 275 -19.31 -0.96 6.76
CA LEU A 275 -18.27 -1.19 5.76
C LEU A 275 -18.29 -0.21 4.58
N TRP A 276 -19.47 0.18 4.10
CA TRP A 276 -19.60 1.14 3.00
C TRP A 276 -18.99 2.50 3.35
N ALA A 277 -19.01 2.90 4.63
CA ALA A 277 -18.41 4.15 5.07
C ALA A 277 -16.88 4.08 4.97
N SER A 278 -16.27 2.94 5.33
CA SER A 278 -14.82 2.74 5.17
C SER A 278 -14.40 2.69 3.70
N TRP A 279 -15.22 2.13 2.82
CA TRP A 279 -14.99 2.22 1.36
C TRP A 279 -15.09 3.66 0.85
N LEU A 280 -16.08 4.41 1.34
CA LEU A 280 -16.28 5.80 0.98
C LEU A 280 -15.12 6.68 1.45
N THR A 281 -14.58 6.49 2.66
CA THR A 281 -13.44 7.28 3.16
C THR A 281 -12.19 7.07 2.30
N ILE A 282 -11.88 5.82 1.94
CA ILE A 282 -10.76 5.49 1.04
C ILE A 282 -11.00 6.08 -0.36
N GLY A 283 -12.22 5.95 -0.89
CA GLY A 283 -12.60 6.49 -2.20
C GLY A 283 -12.48 8.01 -2.26
N LEU A 284 -12.97 8.72 -1.24
CA LEU A 284 -12.83 10.18 -1.12
C LEU A 284 -11.37 10.61 -1.00
N ALA A 285 -10.57 9.91 -0.18
CA ALA A 285 -9.14 10.19 -0.06
C ALA A 285 -8.43 10.05 -1.42
N GLY A 286 -8.73 8.98 -2.16
CA GLY A 286 -8.23 8.77 -3.52
C GLY A 286 -8.66 9.88 -4.49
N ALA A 287 -9.94 10.27 -4.47
CA ALA A 287 -10.46 11.34 -5.32
C ALA A 287 -9.80 12.70 -5.04
N VAL A 288 -9.59 13.04 -3.76
CA VAL A 288 -8.86 14.24 -3.35
C VAL A 288 -7.41 14.20 -3.85
N CYS A 289 -6.72 13.07 -3.74
CA CYS A 289 -5.37 12.91 -4.27
C CYS A 289 -5.30 13.10 -5.78
N VAL A 290 -6.22 12.49 -6.54
CA VAL A 290 -6.29 12.64 -8.00
C VAL A 290 -6.54 14.10 -8.38
N TRP A 291 -7.47 14.78 -7.70
CA TRP A 291 -7.75 16.19 -7.91
C TRP A 291 -6.53 17.09 -7.61
N LEU A 292 -5.82 16.83 -6.51
CA LEU A 292 -4.59 17.55 -6.15
C LEU A 292 -3.50 17.36 -7.21
N LEU A 293 -3.29 16.13 -7.67
CA LEU A 293 -2.32 15.80 -8.72
C LEU A 293 -2.66 16.51 -10.04
N ALA A 294 -3.92 16.46 -10.46
CA ALA A 294 -4.38 17.13 -11.67
C ALA A 294 -4.17 18.66 -11.61
N ARG A 295 -4.30 19.25 -10.42
CA ARG A 295 -4.10 20.69 -10.22
C ARG A 295 -2.63 21.08 -10.21
N ARG A 296 -1.77 20.28 -9.56
CA ARG A 296 -0.35 20.60 -9.31
C ARG A 296 0.61 20.19 -10.42
N VAL A 297 0.34 19.12 -11.17
CA VAL A 297 1.21 18.66 -12.26
C VAL A 297 0.93 19.48 -13.53
N ARG A 298 1.64 20.60 -13.68
CA ARG A 298 1.57 21.49 -14.85
C ARG A 298 2.98 21.78 -15.36
N ALA A 299 3.12 22.01 -16.68
CA ALA A 299 4.40 22.30 -17.31
C ALA A 299 5.02 23.63 -16.84
N TYR A 300 4.18 24.63 -16.58
CA TYR A 300 4.59 25.91 -16.00
C TYR A 300 3.64 26.27 -14.85
N GLU A 301 4.20 26.74 -13.73
CA GLU A 301 3.44 27.58 -12.81
C GLU A 301 3.19 28.90 -13.56
N VAL A 302 1.93 29.18 -13.90
CA VAL A 302 1.55 30.51 -14.39
C VAL A 302 1.75 31.44 -13.21
N ILE A 303 2.89 32.13 -13.16
CA ILE A 303 3.12 33.23 -12.23
C ILE A 303 2.09 34.29 -12.62
N LYS A 304 1.07 34.48 -11.77
CA LYS A 304 0.17 35.62 -11.86
C LYS A 304 0.75 36.77 -11.07
#